data_AF-A0A7Y5NFH2-F1
#
_entry.id   AF-A0A7Y5NFH2-F1
#
_cell.length_a   1.000
_cell.length_b   1.000
_cell.length_c   1.000
_cell.angle_alpha   90.00
_cell.angle_beta   90.00
_cell.angle_gamma   90.00
#
_symmetry.space_group_name_H-M   'P 1'
#
loop_
_entity.id
_entity.type
_entity.pdbx_description
1 polymer ?
#
loop_
_entity_poly.entity_id
_entity_poly.type
_entity_poly.pdbx_seq_one_letter_code
_entity_poly.pdbx_strand_id
1 'polypeptide(L)'
;MKTPLQILAMGTLLLGFQRWAHVDTDRASNPPKPFAVASVHFEQNATDGDVEVVFEAKGGDEGLAKLTVVSPKDRTVVDFAAPDASTLGMRQFRFESPEPKDVNSLKAAYAEGEYS
;
A
#
# COMPACT_ATOMS: atom_id res chain seq x y z
N MET A 1 46.01 -40.20 -53.92
CA MET A 1 47.04 -39.24 -53.46
C MET A 1 46.40 -37.88 -53.26
N LYS A 2 46.81 -37.19 -52.18
CA LYS A 2 46.35 -35.90 -51.62
C LYS A 2 45.16 -35.97 -50.64
N THR A 3 45.50 -36.23 -49.37
CA THR A 3 44.82 -35.68 -48.19
C THR A 3 45.27 -34.23 -47.99
N PRO A 4 44.37 -33.35 -47.53
CA PRO A 4 44.51 -32.75 -46.17
C PRO A 4 43.11 -32.59 -45.53
N LEU A 5 42.86 -32.24 -44.27
CA LEU A 5 43.57 -32.07 -43.00
C LEU A 5 42.40 -31.97 -41.98
N GLN A 6 42.51 -32.62 -40.82
CA GLN A 6 41.51 -32.63 -39.76
C GLN A 6 41.33 -31.24 -39.13
N ILE A 7 40.11 -30.87 -38.72
CA ILE A 7 39.86 -30.12 -37.48
C ILE A 7 38.57 -30.62 -36.82
N LEU A 8 38.73 -31.24 -35.65
CA LEU A 8 37.70 -31.45 -34.64
C LEU A 8 37.47 -30.11 -33.93
N ALA A 9 36.25 -29.59 -33.90
CA ALA A 9 35.89 -28.48 -33.03
C ALA A 9 34.68 -28.88 -32.20
N MET A 10 34.93 -29.12 -30.92
CA MET A 10 33.94 -29.23 -29.87
C MET A 10 33.13 -27.93 -29.78
N GLY A 11 31.83 -28.01 -30.03
CA GLY A 11 30.89 -26.92 -29.76
C GLY A 11 30.36 -27.02 -28.34
N THR A 12 30.91 -26.20 -27.45
CA THR A 12 30.42 -25.97 -26.09
C THR A 12 28.99 -25.40 -26.14
N LEU A 13 28.02 -26.10 -25.57
CA LEU A 13 26.65 -25.61 -25.38
C LEU A 13 26.64 -24.60 -24.21
N LEU A 14 26.74 -23.31 -24.53
CA LEU A 14 26.43 -22.23 -23.59
C LEU A 14 24.92 -22.00 -23.57
N LEU A 15 24.25 -22.53 -22.54
CA LEU A 15 22.88 -22.16 -22.19
C LEU A 15 22.87 -20.69 -21.71
N GLY A 16 22.58 -19.78 -22.65
CA GLY A 16 22.33 -18.38 -22.32
C GLY A 16 20.94 -18.23 -21.69
N PHE A 17 20.88 -18.17 -20.36
CA PHE A 17 19.73 -17.57 -19.69
C PHE A 17 19.87 -16.05 -19.75
N GLN A 18 19.39 -15.44 -20.85
CA GLN A 18 19.11 -14.00 -20.83
C GLN A 18 17.70 -13.80 -20.30
N ARG A 19 17.59 -13.71 -18.97
CA ARG A 19 16.43 -13.12 -18.33
C ARG A 19 16.45 -11.64 -18.68
N TRP A 20 15.64 -11.24 -19.65
CA TRP A 20 15.36 -9.83 -19.89
C TRP A 20 14.69 -9.31 -18.63
N ALA A 21 15.44 -8.59 -17.80
CA ALA A 21 14.83 -7.67 -16.87
C ALA A 21 14.13 -6.64 -17.75
N HIS A 22 12.81 -6.71 -17.82
CA HIS A 22 12.02 -5.53 -18.13
C HIS A 22 12.39 -4.51 -17.06
N VAL A 23 13.34 -3.64 -17.39
CA VAL A 23 13.46 -2.35 -16.75
C VAL A 23 12.18 -1.65 -17.19
N ASP A 24 11.19 -1.61 -16.30
CA ASP A 24 10.12 -0.63 -16.40
C ASP A 24 10.80 0.72 -16.32
N THR A 25 11.10 1.29 -17.49
CA THR A 25 11.56 2.66 -17.62
C THR A 25 10.50 3.54 -16.98
N ASP A 26 10.87 4.16 -15.87
CA ASP A 26 10.10 5.12 -15.10
C ASP A 26 9.14 5.91 -15.99
N ARG A 27 7.85 5.52 -15.99
CA ARG A 27 6.81 6.52 -16.20
C ARG A 27 7.02 7.50 -15.06
N ALA A 28 7.41 8.73 -15.38
CA ALA A 28 7.46 9.81 -14.41
C ALA A 28 6.14 9.80 -13.63
N SER A 29 6.17 9.26 -12.41
CA SER A 29 5.01 9.24 -11.55
C SER A 29 4.73 10.69 -11.20
N ASN A 30 3.52 11.17 -11.49
CA ASN A 30 3.10 12.46 -10.97
C ASN A 30 3.37 12.50 -9.47
N PRO A 31 3.85 13.63 -8.93
CA PRO A 31 4.04 13.75 -7.49
C PRO A 31 2.71 13.44 -6.79
N PRO A 32 2.74 12.73 -5.63
CA PRO A 32 1.53 12.39 -4.92
C PRO A 32 0.74 13.67 -4.58
N LYS A 33 -0.57 13.64 -4.85
CA LYS A 33 -1.45 14.75 -4.50
C LYS A 33 -1.84 14.67 -3.02
N PRO A 34 -2.03 15.82 -2.34
CA PRO A 34 -2.59 15.83 -1.00
C PRO A 34 -3.97 15.16 -0.95
N PHE A 35 -4.28 14.53 0.17
CA PHE A 35 -5.63 14.07 0.44
C PHE A 35 -6.60 15.27 0.46
N ALA A 36 -7.80 15.07 -0.10
CA ALA A 36 -8.90 16.02 0.05
C ALA A 36 -9.45 16.00 1.49
N VAL A 37 -9.43 14.83 2.13
CA VAL A 37 -9.70 14.63 3.56
C VAL A 37 -8.72 13.60 4.07
N ALA A 38 -8.09 13.89 5.22
CA ALA A 38 -7.33 12.93 6.01
C ALA A 38 -7.50 13.34 7.48
N SER A 39 -8.37 12.65 8.21
CA SER A 39 -8.68 12.97 9.60
C SER A 39 -8.83 11.72 10.46
N VAL A 40 -8.51 11.91 11.74
CA VAL A 40 -8.75 10.95 12.81
C VAL A 40 -9.37 11.73 13.96
N HIS A 41 -10.49 11.25 14.49
CA HIS A 41 -11.15 11.90 15.63
C HIS A 41 -11.84 10.87 16.52
N PHE A 42 -12.08 11.28 17.77
CA PHE A 42 -12.91 10.54 18.71
C PHE A 42 -14.36 10.97 18.55
N GLU A 43 -15.25 10.00 18.49
CA GLU A 43 -16.70 10.21 18.55
C GLU A 43 -17.24 9.61 19.85
N GLN A 44 -18.28 10.24 20.41
CA GLN A 44 -19.07 9.70 21.51
C GLN A 44 -20.55 9.76 21.11
N ASN A 45 -21.21 8.61 21.05
CA ASN A 45 -22.62 8.54 20.70
C ASN A 45 -23.49 9.12 21.83
N ALA A 46 -24.40 10.02 21.47
CA ALA A 46 -25.29 10.66 22.44
C ALA A 46 -26.40 9.73 22.98
N THR A 47 -26.67 8.60 22.30
CA THR A 47 -27.82 7.72 22.60
C THR A 47 -27.50 6.73 23.73
N ASP A 48 -26.33 6.11 23.69
CA ASP A 48 -25.91 5.03 24.59
C ASP A 48 -24.51 5.24 25.20
N GLY A 49 -23.84 6.34 24.82
CA GLY A 49 -22.63 6.86 25.45
C GLY A 49 -21.36 6.10 25.11
N ASP A 50 -21.42 5.17 24.15
CA ASP A 50 -20.22 4.52 23.65
C ASP A 50 -19.32 5.51 22.90
N VAL A 51 -18.07 5.08 22.71
CA VAL A 51 -17.04 5.91 22.09
C VAL A 51 -16.32 5.13 21.02
N GLU A 52 -15.87 5.82 19.99
CA GLU A 52 -15.11 5.22 18.90
C GLU A 52 -14.06 6.18 18.35
N VAL A 53 -13.11 5.63 17.59
CA VAL A 53 -12.19 6.41 16.76
C VAL A 53 -12.62 6.24 15.31
N VAL A 54 -12.80 7.37 14.64
CA VAL A 54 -13.19 7.45 13.24
C VAL A 54 -12.00 7.91 12.41
N PHE A 55 -11.67 7.14 11.38
CA PHE A 55 -10.67 7.46 10.37
C PHE A 55 -11.36 7.79 9.06
N GLU A 56 -11.06 8.93 8.47
CA GLU A 56 -11.56 9.32 7.15
C GLU A 56 -10.44 9.70 6.20
N ALA A 57 -10.47 9.15 4.98
CA ALA A 57 -9.56 9.52 3.91
C ALA A 57 -10.30 9.68 2.57
N LYS A 58 -9.98 10.73 1.81
CA LYS A 58 -10.53 10.99 0.46
C LYS A 58 -9.41 11.41 -0.50
N GLY A 59 -9.33 10.75 -1.64
CA GLY A 59 -8.31 11.01 -2.68
C GLY A 59 -8.67 12.12 -3.69
N GLY A 60 -9.73 12.89 -3.43
CA GLY A 60 -10.23 13.89 -4.38
C GLY A 60 -10.67 13.25 -5.69
N ASP A 61 -10.36 13.91 -6.81
CA ASP A 61 -10.77 13.45 -8.15
C ASP A 61 -9.94 12.29 -8.70
N GLU A 62 -8.71 12.11 -8.22
CA GLU A 62 -7.82 11.02 -8.65
C GLU A 62 -8.09 9.71 -7.92
N GLY A 63 -8.65 9.78 -6.71
CA GLY A 63 -8.82 8.61 -5.85
C GLY A 63 -7.52 8.15 -5.21
N LEU A 64 -7.58 7.00 -4.54
CA LEU A 64 -6.50 6.39 -3.76
C LEU A 64 -6.08 5.08 -4.42
N ALA A 65 -4.86 5.04 -4.94
CA ALA A 65 -4.24 3.79 -5.39
C ALA A 65 -3.76 2.92 -4.22
N LYS A 66 -3.41 3.55 -3.09
CA LYS A 66 -2.99 2.89 -1.86
C LYS A 66 -3.52 3.68 -0.65
N LEU A 67 -3.94 2.97 0.40
CA LEU A 67 -4.24 3.55 1.70
C LEU A 67 -3.75 2.61 2.79
N THR A 68 -2.89 3.10 3.67
CA THR A 68 -2.48 2.38 4.88
C THR A 68 -2.90 3.21 6.08
N VAL A 69 -3.60 2.60 7.02
CA VAL A 69 -3.92 3.21 8.32
C VAL A 69 -3.10 2.49 9.38
N VAL A 70 -2.29 3.27 10.10
CA VAL A 70 -1.40 2.80 11.14
C VAL A 70 -1.87 3.36 12.47
N SER A 71 -2.19 2.47 13.40
CA SER A 71 -2.48 2.81 14.80
C SER A 71 -1.17 2.90 15.60
N PRO A 72 -1.18 3.48 16.81
CA PRO A 72 0.00 3.60 17.66
C PRO A 72 0.81 2.31 17.77
N LYS A 73 2.14 2.45 17.89
CA LYS A 73 3.12 1.35 17.91
C LYS A 73 3.18 0.59 16.58
N ASP A 74 3.07 1.32 15.48
CA ASP A 74 3.22 0.84 14.10
C ASP A 74 2.27 -0.31 13.71
N ARG A 75 1.13 -0.42 14.38
CA ARG A 75 0.18 -1.50 14.11
C ARG A 75 -0.74 -1.09 12.96
N THR A 76 -0.53 -1.72 11.81
CA THR A 76 -1.41 -1.58 10.63
C THR A 76 -2.80 -2.14 10.93
N VAL A 77 -3.82 -1.30 10.79
CA VAL A 77 -5.23 -1.70 10.92
C VAL A 77 -5.93 -1.77 9.56
N VAL A 78 -5.41 -1.08 8.56
CA VAL A 78 -5.89 -1.12 7.17
C VAL A 78 -4.68 -1.10 6.25
N ASP A 79 -4.67 -2.00 5.27
CA ASP A 79 -3.73 -1.95 4.14
C ASP A 79 -4.47 -2.27 2.84
N PHE A 80 -4.76 -1.22 2.08
CA PHE A 80 -5.41 -1.30 0.78
C PHE A 80 -4.43 -0.91 -0.31
N ALA A 81 -4.39 -1.71 -1.37
CA ALA A 81 -3.72 -1.38 -2.62
C ALA A 81 -4.60 -1.80 -3.81
N ALA A 82 -4.72 -0.92 -4.79
CA ALA A 82 -5.28 -1.28 -6.08
C ALA A 82 -4.39 -2.35 -6.75
N PRO A 83 -4.95 -3.34 -7.46
CA PRO A 83 -4.16 -4.40 -8.08
C PRO A 83 -3.12 -3.87 -9.08
N ASP A 84 -3.46 -2.82 -9.82
CA ASP A 84 -2.59 -2.14 -10.77
C ASP A 84 -3.11 -0.73 -11.09
N ALA A 85 -2.32 0.03 -11.88
CA ALA A 85 -2.65 1.39 -12.30
C ALA A 85 -3.85 1.49 -13.27
N SER A 86 -4.34 0.37 -13.80
CA SER A 86 -5.55 0.34 -14.64
C SER A 86 -6.83 0.25 -13.80
N THR A 87 -6.71 -0.10 -12.52
CA THR A 87 -7.82 -0.11 -11.57
C THR A 87 -7.92 1.26 -10.89
N LEU A 88 -9.09 1.89 -10.96
CA LEU A 88 -9.34 3.25 -10.45
C LEU A 88 -9.17 3.44 -8.92
N GLY A 89 -8.86 2.38 -8.17
CA GLY A 89 -8.60 2.44 -6.73
C GLY A 89 -9.85 2.78 -5.89
N MET A 90 -9.64 3.41 -4.74
CA MET A 90 -10.67 3.77 -3.78
C MET A 90 -10.88 5.29 -3.76
N ARG A 91 -12.11 5.78 -3.92
CA ARG A 91 -12.35 7.24 -3.84
C ARG A 91 -12.33 7.77 -2.41
N GLN A 92 -12.95 7.02 -1.48
CA GLN A 92 -13.10 7.40 -0.09
C GLN A 92 -13.05 6.19 0.84
N PHE A 93 -12.53 6.40 2.03
CA PHE A 93 -12.44 5.43 3.10
C PHE A 93 -13.02 6.04 4.37
N ARG A 94 -13.84 5.24 5.08
CA ARG A 94 -14.24 5.53 6.45
C ARG A 94 -14.19 4.25 7.26
N PHE A 95 -13.51 4.31 8.40
CA PHE A 95 -13.41 3.21 9.35
C PHE A 95 -13.72 3.71 10.75
N GLU A 96 -14.47 2.90 11.46
CA GLU A 96 -14.83 3.06 12.86
C GLU A 96 -14.17 1.92 13.65
N SER A 97 -13.56 2.25 14.78
CA SER A 97 -13.17 1.23 15.75
C SER A 97 -14.41 0.59 16.38
N PRO A 98 -14.29 -0.56 17.08
CA PRO A 98 -15.34 -1.00 17.98
C PRO A 98 -15.77 0.10 18.96
N GLU A 99 -17.00 0.01 19.46
CA GLU A 99 -17.68 1.00 20.31
C GLU A 99 -17.64 0.58 21.81
N PRO A 100 -16.50 0.62 22.52
CA PRO A 100 -16.49 0.33 23.94
C PRO A 100 -17.21 1.42 24.74
N LYS A 101 -17.76 1.03 25.90
CA LYS A 101 -18.21 2.00 26.90
C LYS A 101 -17.07 2.64 27.69
N ASP A 102 -15.89 2.02 27.67
CA ASP A 102 -14.71 2.50 28.38
C ASP A 102 -13.80 3.34 27.47
N VAL A 103 -13.87 4.65 27.64
CA VAL A 103 -13.03 5.61 26.91
C VAL A 103 -11.53 5.46 27.18
N ASN A 104 -11.14 4.93 28.33
CA ASN A 104 -9.72 4.77 28.64
C ASN A 104 -9.11 3.64 27.81
N SER A 105 -9.85 2.54 27.63
CA SER A 105 -9.44 1.47 26.72
C SER A 105 -9.27 1.96 25.29
N LEU A 106 -10.20 2.80 24.80
CA LEU A 106 -10.11 3.39 23.46
C LEU A 106 -8.88 4.31 23.32
N LYS A 107 -8.67 5.21 24.29
CA LYS A 107 -7.50 6.12 24.30
C LYS A 107 -6.17 5.39 24.44
N ALA A 108 -6.13 4.26 25.16
CA ALA A 108 -4.93 3.43 25.25
C ALA A 108 -4.62 2.72 23.92
N ALA A 109 -5.65 2.35 23.15
CA ALA A 109 -5.48 1.73 21.84
C ALA A 109 -5.09 2.73 20.74
N TYR A 110 -5.55 3.99 20.87
CA TYR A 110 -5.40 5.08 19.90
C TYR A 110 -4.83 6.35 20.56
N ALA A 111 -3.73 6.19 21.31
CA ALA A 111 -3.08 7.28 22.04
C ALA A 111 -2.65 8.42 21.11
N GLU A 112 -2.97 9.66 21.49
CA GLU A 112 -2.55 10.86 20.77
C GLU A 112 -1.01 11.00 20.79
N GLY A 113 -0.44 11.43 19.66
CA GLY A 113 1.00 11.69 19.55
C GLY A 113 1.89 10.45 19.32
N GLU A 114 1.32 9.24 19.27
CA GLU A 114 2.07 7.99 18.99
C GLU A 114 1.93 7.51 17.53
N TYR A 115 1.44 8.37 16.63
CA TYR A 115 1.30 8.08 15.20
C TYR A 115 2.59 8.49 14.47
N SER A 116 3.10 7.61 13.58
CA SER A 116 4.34 7.75 12.81
C SER A 116 4.11 8.11 11.35
#